data_AF-A0A4U5LNM6-F1
#
_entry.id   AF-A0A4U5LNM6-F1
#
_cell.length_a   1.000
_cell.length_b   1.000
_cell.length_c   1.000
_cell.angle_alpha   90.00
_cell.angle_beta   90.00
_cell.angle_gamma   90.00
#
_symmetry.space_group_name_H-M   'P 1'
#
loop_
_entity.id
_entity.type
_entity.pdbx_description
1 polymer ?
#
loop_
_entity_poly.entity_id
_entity_poly.type
_entity_poly.pdbx_seq_one_letter_code
_entity_poly.pdbx_strand_id
1 'polypeptide(L)'
;MKFAPLNVPLHRRLETAAVLFHVMNLTLFPILSFIIPLVLLLSPFCPLVIAYFIYLYYDWETPAKGSRPSAWVRNWLIWKSFADYFPVKIVKTAEIPSCHNYIFGSHPHGIIGHGIFCAAGTEGAGFSKIFPGIIPSLVSENPVYDAAQEMAGHGYGVYLRC
;
A
#
# COMPACT_ATOMS: atom_id res chain seq x y z
N MET A 1 -33.10 1.43 0.49
CA MET A 1 -31.82 2.02 0.95
C MET A 1 -32.10 2.68 2.30
N LYS A 2 -31.45 2.25 3.39
CA LYS A 2 -31.52 2.96 4.69
C LYS A 2 -30.46 4.04 4.66
N PHE A 3 -30.86 5.32 4.73
CA PHE A 3 -29.92 6.42 4.81
C PHE A 3 -29.18 6.39 6.15
N ALA A 4 -27.91 6.79 6.15
CA ALA A 4 -27.14 6.90 7.38
C ALA A 4 -27.80 7.93 8.32
N PRO A 5 -27.90 7.64 9.63
CA PRO A 5 -28.49 8.57 10.57
C PRO A 5 -27.65 9.86 10.64
N LEU A 6 -28.31 11.03 10.65
CA LEU A 6 -27.65 12.34 10.71
C LEU A 6 -26.73 12.50 11.94
N ASN A 7 -27.05 11.81 13.04
CA ASN A 7 -26.29 11.84 14.28
C ASN A 7 -25.36 10.62 14.43
N VAL A 8 -24.35 10.53 13.56
CA VAL A 8 -23.24 9.58 13.71
C VAL A 8 -22.10 10.18 14.55
N PRO A 9 -21.53 9.42 15.50
CA PRO A 9 -20.42 9.88 16.33
C PRO A 9 -19.16 10.15 15.51
N LEU A 10 -18.29 11.04 16.01
CA LEU A 10 -17.10 11.51 15.28
C LEU A 10 -16.17 10.38 14.82
N HIS A 11 -16.00 9.32 15.62
CA HIS A 11 -15.12 8.19 15.23
C HIS A 11 -15.59 7.52 13.93
N ARG A 12 -16.89 7.29 13.74
CA ARG A 12 -17.44 6.72 12.49
C ARG A 12 -17.29 7.64 11.30
N ARG A 13 -17.32 8.96 11.52
CA ARG A 13 -17.06 9.94 10.47
C ARG A 13 -15.59 9.91 10.03
N LEU A 14 -14.66 9.81 10.98
CA LEU A 14 -13.23 9.69 10.69
C LEU A 14 -12.89 8.38 9.98
N GLU A 15 -13.49 7.27 10.39
CA GLU A 15 -13.38 5.99 9.70
C GLU A 15 -13.87 6.09 8.24
N THR A 16 -15.06 6.66 8.02
CA THR A 16 -15.60 6.86 6.66
C THR A 16 -14.73 7.81 5.84
N ALA A 17 -14.22 8.88 6.46
CA ALA A 17 -13.29 9.82 5.83
C ALA A 17 -11.96 9.15 5.46
N ALA A 18 -11.47 8.22 6.28
CA ALA A 18 -10.25 7.45 5.99
C ALA A 18 -10.45 6.53 4.78
N VAL A 19 -11.60 5.87 4.68
CA VAL A 19 -11.96 5.07 3.50
C VAL A 19 -12.08 5.94 2.26
N LEU A 20 -12.79 7.06 2.36
CA LEU A 20 -12.92 8.00 1.25
C LEU A 20 -11.55 8.53 0.81
N PHE A 21 -10.71 8.94 1.75
CA PHE A 21 -9.34 9.37 1.49
C PHE A 21 -8.55 8.29 0.75
N HIS A 22 -8.62 7.03 1.19
CA HIS A 22 -7.93 5.92 0.53
C HIS A 22 -8.42 5.70 -0.91
N VAL A 23 -9.73 5.70 -1.13
CA VAL A 23 -10.33 5.49 -2.47
C VAL A 23 -10.03 6.67 -3.40
N MET A 24 -10.11 7.90 -2.90
CA MET A 24 -9.74 9.09 -3.66
C MET A 24 -8.25 9.11 -3.97
N ASN A 25 -7.40 8.71 -3.03
CA ASN A 25 -5.96 8.62 -3.29
C ASN A 25 -5.65 7.60 -4.39
N LEU A 26 -6.28 6.42 -4.36
CA LEU A 26 -6.08 5.41 -5.39
C LEU A 26 -6.40 5.90 -6.81
N THR A 27 -7.39 6.78 -6.96
CA THR A 27 -7.88 7.25 -8.26
C THR A 27 -7.25 8.58 -8.68
N LEU A 28 -7.15 9.56 -7.77
CA LEU A 28 -6.65 10.89 -8.07
C LEU A 28 -5.14 10.93 -8.23
N PHE A 29 -4.37 10.18 -7.43
CA PHE A 29 -2.90 10.24 -7.50
C PHE A 29 -2.37 9.80 -8.87
N PRO A 30 -2.83 8.68 -9.46
CA PRO A 30 -2.44 8.30 -10.82
C PRO A 30 -2.80 9.38 -11.84
N ILE A 31 -4.03 9.90 -11.81
CA ILE A 31 -4.48 10.95 -12.74
C ILE A 31 -3.58 12.20 -12.62
N LEU A 32 -3.32 12.67 -11.41
CA LEU A 32 -2.47 13.83 -11.16
C LEU A 32 -1.02 13.57 -11.58
N SER A 33 -0.50 12.36 -11.36
CA SER A 33 0.86 11.99 -11.79
C SER A 33 1.04 12.00 -13.31
N PHE A 34 -0.03 11.86 -14.09
CA PHE A 34 0.01 12.02 -15.54
C PHE A 34 -0.21 13.47 -15.97
N ILE A 35 -1.19 14.17 -15.39
CA ILE A 35 -1.57 15.53 -15.79
C ILE A 35 -0.50 16.56 -15.41
N ILE A 36 0.07 16.48 -14.19
CA ILE A 36 1.02 17.49 -13.70
C ILE A 36 2.28 17.57 -14.58
N PRO A 37 2.98 16.46 -14.88
CA PRO A 37 4.14 16.51 -15.77
C PRO A 37 3.80 17.02 -17.17
N LEU A 38 2.63 16.64 -17.72
CA LEU A 38 2.18 17.11 -19.04
C LEU A 38 2.03 18.64 -19.08
N VAL A 39 1.38 19.22 -18.07
CA VAL A 39 1.21 20.68 -17.96
C VAL A 39 2.56 21.36 -17.74
N LEU A 40 3.43 20.80 -16.89
CA LEU A 40 4.76 21.36 -16.63
C LEU A 40 5.70 21.29 -17.84
N LEU A 41 5.52 20.30 -18.72
CA LEU A 41 6.29 20.17 -19.97
C LEU A 41 5.95 21.29 -20.97
N LEU A 42 4.70 21.78 -20.96
CA LEU A 42 4.23 22.90 -21.77
C LEU A 42 4.58 24.28 -21.17
N SER A 43 5.27 24.30 -20.03
CA SER A 43 5.60 25.48 -19.22
C SER A 43 7.12 25.69 -19.17
N PRO A 44 7.63 26.88 -18.77
CA PRO A 44 9.07 27.10 -18.54
C PRO A 44 9.71 26.14 -17.52
N PHE A 45 8.91 25.41 -16.74
CA PHE A 45 9.37 24.39 -15.78
C PHE A 45 9.71 23.03 -16.42
N CYS A 46 9.64 22.91 -17.75
CA CYS A 46 10.00 21.71 -18.51
C CYS A 46 11.33 21.04 -18.07
N PRO A 47 12.43 21.77 -17.76
CA PRO A 47 13.66 21.15 -17.29
C PRO A 47 13.50 20.28 -16.03
N LEU A 48 12.57 20.63 -15.13
CA LEU A 48 12.29 19.83 -13.92
C LEU A 48 11.68 18.47 -14.29
N VAL A 49 10.78 18.46 -15.27
CA VAL A 49 10.12 17.24 -15.75
C VAL A 49 11.14 16.33 -16.45
N ILE A 50 12.01 16.91 -17.29
CA ILE A 50 13.10 16.16 -17.95
C ILE A 50 14.05 15.55 -16.91
N ALA A 51 14.47 16.32 -15.91
CA ALA A 51 15.33 15.82 -14.84
C ALA A 51 14.67 14.69 -14.05
N TYR A 52 13.36 14.79 -13.79
CA TYR A 52 12.59 13.72 -13.15
C TYR A 52 12.51 12.45 -14.01
N PHE A 53 12.30 12.57 -15.33
CA PHE A 53 12.31 11.41 -16.22
C PHE A 53 13.69 10.74 -16.32
N ILE A 54 14.78 11.51 -16.29
CA ILE A 54 16.15 10.96 -16.22
C ILE A 54 16.33 10.18 -14.92
N TYR A 55 15.88 10.74 -13.79
CA TYR A 55 15.90 10.04 -12.51
C TYR A 55 15.06 8.74 -12.57
N LEU A 56 13.86 8.79 -13.18
CA LEU A 56 12.98 7.63 -13.31
C LEU A 56 13.61 6.54 -14.18
N TYR A 57 14.33 6.91 -15.24
CA TYR A 57 15.09 5.97 -16.07
C TYR A 57 16.21 5.28 -15.28
N TYR A 58 16.94 6.04 -14.44
CA TYR A 58 17.95 5.45 -13.56
C TYR A 58 17.33 4.56 -12.47
N ASP A 59 16.17 4.94 -11.94
CA ASP A 59 15.47 4.26 -10.84
C ASP A 59 14.53 3.13 -11.29
N TRP A 60 14.54 2.79 -12.59
CA TRP A 60 13.59 1.88 -13.23
C TRP A 60 13.47 0.51 -12.56
N GLU A 61 14.58 -0.02 -12.04
CA GLU A 61 14.66 -1.34 -11.41
C GLU A 61 14.28 -1.36 -9.91
N THR A 62 14.13 -0.19 -9.29
CA THR A 62 13.85 -0.09 -7.85
C THR A 62 12.52 -0.75 -7.42
N PRO A 63 11.42 -0.65 -8.18
CA PRO A 63 10.18 -1.37 -7.87
C PRO A 63 10.36 -2.90 -7.82
N ALA A 64 11.22 -3.45 -8.69
CA ALA A 64 11.48 -4.89 -8.74
C ALA A 64 12.34 -5.40 -7.57
N LYS A 65 13.17 -4.53 -6.98
CA LYS A 65 14.17 -4.89 -5.94
C LYS A 65 13.71 -4.62 -4.50
N GLY A 66 12.41 -4.39 -4.28
CA GLY A 66 11.82 -4.26 -2.94
C GLY A 66 11.25 -2.88 -2.60
N SER A 67 11.12 -1.98 -3.58
CA SER A 67 10.58 -0.62 -3.42
C SER A 67 11.31 0.21 -2.35
N ARG A 68 10.77 1.39 -2.01
CA ARG A 68 11.27 2.28 -0.95
C ARG A 68 10.11 2.67 -0.02
N PRO A 69 9.73 1.82 0.94
CA PRO A 69 8.61 2.12 1.82
C PRO A 69 8.90 3.34 2.70
N SER A 70 8.01 4.33 2.68
CA SER A 70 8.12 5.51 3.55
C SER A 70 7.53 5.21 4.93
N ALA A 71 8.39 5.08 5.94
CA ALA A 71 7.96 4.88 7.32
C ALA A 71 7.00 6.00 7.78
N TRP A 72 7.22 7.24 7.34
CA TRP A 72 6.36 8.37 7.67
C TRP A 72 4.94 8.19 7.14
N VAL A 73 4.79 7.85 5.86
CA VAL A 73 3.46 7.59 5.25
C VAL A 73 2.81 6.37 5.88
N ARG A 74 3.57 5.28 6.10
CA ARG A 74 3.05 4.05 6.73
C ARG A 74 2.49 4.29 8.13
N ASN A 75 3.01 5.27 8.87
CA ASN A 75 2.61 5.59 10.24
C ASN A 75 1.51 6.67 10.35
N TRP A 76 0.91 7.13 9.24
CA TRP A 76 -0.18 8.11 9.33
C TRP A 76 -1.37 7.61 10.14
N LEU A 77 -1.95 8.51 10.94
CA LEU A 77 -3.07 8.19 11.83
C LEU A 77 -4.31 7.69 11.08
N ILE A 78 -4.49 8.15 9.84
CA ILE A 78 -5.61 7.78 8.97
C ILE A 78 -5.69 6.27 8.73
N TRP A 79 -4.55 5.57 8.74
CA TRP A 79 -4.52 4.11 8.56
C TRP A 79 -5.12 3.36 9.74
N LYS A 80 -5.05 3.91 10.95
CA LYS A 80 -5.73 3.34 12.11
C LYS A 80 -7.25 3.43 11.95
N SER A 81 -7.74 4.60 11.54
CA SER A 81 -9.17 4.79 11.24
C SER A 81 -9.64 3.91 10.08
N PHE A 82 -8.79 3.67 9.07
CA PHE A 82 -9.09 2.73 7.99
C PHE A 82 -9.16 1.27 8.50
N ALA A 83 -8.21 0.87 9.35
CA ALA A 83 -8.21 -0.46 9.97
C ALA A 83 -9.44 -0.68 10.85
N ASP A 84 -9.84 0.32 11.64
CA ASP A 84 -10.99 0.26 12.54
C ASP A 84 -12.34 0.17 11.79
N TYR A 85 -12.44 0.75 10.59
CA TYR A 85 -13.63 0.65 9.75
C TYR A 85 -13.88 -0.78 9.24
N PHE A 86 -12.82 -1.48 8.80
CA PHE A 86 -12.86 -2.84 8.24
C PHE A 86 -12.44 -3.94 9.25
N PRO A 87 -12.53 -3.67 10.55
CA PRO A 87 -11.79 -4.33 11.65
C PRO A 87 -10.56 -5.15 11.25
N VAL A 88 -9.60 -4.56 10.53
CA VAL A 88 -8.40 -5.28 10.05
C VAL A 88 -7.49 -5.63 11.22
N LYS A 89 -7.22 -6.92 11.40
CA LYS A 89 -6.34 -7.45 12.44
C LYS A 89 -5.37 -8.47 11.86
N ILE A 90 -4.14 -8.44 12.33
CA ILE A 90 -3.14 -9.48 12.05
C ILE A 90 -3.15 -10.46 13.21
N VAL A 91 -3.39 -11.73 12.91
CA VAL A 91 -3.29 -12.82 13.89
C VAL A 91 -2.06 -13.65 13.53
N LYS A 92 -1.06 -13.64 14.42
CA LYS A 92 0.14 -14.44 14.26
C LYS A 92 -0.17 -15.89 14.64
N THR A 93 -0.11 -16.79 13.66
CA THR A 93 -0.39 -18.22 13.84
C THR A 93 0.87 -19.06 14.03
N ALA A 94 2.02 -18.55 13.60
CA ALA A 94 3.32 -19.22 13.74
C ALA A 94 4.43 -18.19 14.01
N GLU A 95 5.51 -18.66 14.62
CA GLU A 95 6.73 -17.88 14.78
C GLU A 95 7.46 -17.76 13.45
N ILE A 96 7.83 -16.53 13.08
CA ILE A 96 8.51 -16.20 11.82
C ILE A 96 9.81 -15.49 12.20
N PRO A 97 10.95 -16.20 12.20
CA PRO A 97 12.26 -15.63 12.51
C PRO A 97 12.62 -14.44 11.62
N SER A 98 13.11 -13.35 12.21
CA SER A 98 13.54 -12.15 11.48
C SER A 98 14.94 -12.29 10.82
N CYS A 99 15.35 -13.50 10.46
CA CYS A 99 16.63 -13.77 9.78
C CYS A 99 16.44 -14.37 8.38
N HIS A 100 15.21 -14.55 7.93
CA HIS A 100 14.88 -15.14 6.63
C HIS A 100 13.88 -14.26 5.87
N ASN A 101 13.91 -14.36 4.54
CA ASN A 101 12.91 -13.69 3.71
C ASN A 101 11.71 -14.62 3.51
N TYR A 102 10.51 -14.07 3.54
CA TYR A 102 9.26 -14.83 3.40
C TYR A 102 8.38 -14.24 2.30
N ILE A 103 7.57 -15.08 1.68
CA ILE A 103 6.52 -14.67 0.75
C ILE A 103 5.18 -15.14 1.31
N PHE A 104 4.24 -14.21 1.48
CA PHE A 104 2.88 -14.49 1.91
C PHE A 104 1.90 -14.24 0.76
N GLY A 105 1.09 -15.24 0.43
CA GLY A 105 -0.07 -15.04 -0.44
C GLY A 105 -1.23 -14.41 0.34
N SER A 106 -1.94 -13.46 -0.27
CA SER A 106 -3.15 -12.88 0.31
C SER A 106 -4.38 -13.34 -0.48
N HIS A 107 -5.27 -14.11 0.16
CA HIS A 107 -6.50 -14.60 -0.47
C HIS A 107 -7.67 -14.63 0.54
N PRO A 108 -8.92 -14.32 0.13
CA PRO A 108 -9.31 -13.75 -1.15
C PRO A 108 -8.85 -12.28 -1.25
N HIS A 109 -8.31 -11.90 -2.41
CA HIS A 109 -7.99 -10.51 -2.68
C HIS A 109 -9.05 -9.91 -3.63
N GLY A 110 -9.47 -8.69 -3.35
CA GLY A 110 -10.13 -7.87 -4.37
C GLY A 110 -9.12 -7.38 -5.40
N ILE A 111 -9.59 -6.63 -6.41
CA ILE A 111 -8.75 -6.03 -7.47
C ILE A 111 -7.60 -5.17 -6.91
N ILE A 112 -7.71 -4.65 -5.69
CA ILE A 112 -6.77 -3.67 -5.12
C ILE A 112 -6.06 -4.19 -3.85
N GLY A 113 -6.49 -5.33 -3.29
CA GLY A 113 -5.87 -5.87 -2.07
C GLY A 113 -5.93 -4.94 -0.84
N HIS A 114 -7.05 -4.25 -0.59
CA HIS A 114 -7.17 -3.29 0.53
C HIS A 114 -6.82 -3.87 1.90
N GLY A 115 -7.20 -5.12 2.16
CA GLY A 115 -6.91 -5.79 3.43
C GLY A 115 -5.42 -5.96 3.67
N ILE A 116 -4.69 -6.45 2.66
CA ILE A 116 -3.24 -6.66 2.79
C ILE A 116 -2.46 -5.35 2.78
N PHE A 117 -2.95 -4.34 2.05
CA PHE A 117 -2.41 -2.98 2.13
C PHE A 117 -2.55 -2.42 3.55
N CYS A 118 -3.73 -2.50 4.15
CA CYS A 118 -3.94 -2.03 5.52
C CYS A 118 -3.13 -2.85 6.54
N ALA A 119 -3.06 -4.16 6.37
CA ALA A 119 -2.38 -5.06 7.29
C ALA A 119 -0.86 -4.86 7.26
N ALA A 120 -0.23 -5.03 6.09
CA ALA A 120 1.23 -5.04 5.95
C ALA A 120 1.79 -3.76 5.31
N GLY A 121 1.06 -3.18 4.36
CA GLY A 121 1.47 -1.95 3.67
C GLY A 121 1.53 -0.73 4.59
N THR A 122 0.73 -0.70 5.65
CA THR A 122 0.65 0.41 6.61
C THR A 122 0.83 -0.07 8.04
N GLU A 123 0.94 0.85 9.00
CA GLU A 123 0.92 0.54 10.43
C GLU A 123 -0.50 0.60 11.04
N GLY A 124 -1.55 0.61 10.21
CA GLY A 124 -2.94 0.60 10.66
C GLY A 124 -3.27 -0.61 11.55
N ALA A 125 -2.81 -1.80 11.16
CA ALA A 125 -2.93 -3.02 11.95
C ALA A 125 -1.72 -3.29 12.88
N GLY A 126 -0.74 -2.39 12.92
CA GLY A 126 0.45 -2.51 13.76
C GLY A 126 1.43 -3.61 13.33
N PHE A 127 1.64 -3.79 12.02
CA PHE A 127 2.53 -4.82 11.46
C PHE A 127 3.89 -4.89 12.17
N SER A 128 4.58 -3.75 12.31
CA SER A 128 5.93 -3.71 12.87
C SER A 128 5.99 -4.12 14.35
N LYS A 129 4.85 -4.08 15.07
CA LYS A 129 4.76 -4.56 16.46
C LYS A 129 4.62 -6.08 16.54
N ILE A 130 4.00 -6.70 15.54
CA ILE A 130 3.75 -8.13 15.49
C ILE A 130 4.95 -8.88 14.88
N PHE A 131 5.59 -8.25 13.90
CA PHE A 131 6.76 -8.77 13.20
C PHE A 131 7.94 -7.77 13.31
N PRO A 132 8.57 -7.67 14.50
CA PRO A 132 9.70 -6.78 14.69
C PRO A 132 10.89 -7.20 13.82
N GLY A 133 11.56 -6.22 13.21
CA GLY A 133 12.70 -6.48 12.33
C GLY A 133 12.33 -7.00 10.95
N ILE A 134 11.04 -7.08 10.62
CA ILE A 134 10.58 -7.49 9.29
C ILE A 134 10.01 -6.28 8.54
N ILE A 135 10.52 -6.03 7.35
CA ILE A 135 10.10 -4.97 6.45
C ILE A 135 9.15 -5.56 5.38
N PRO A 136 7.85 -5.21 5.41
CA PRO A 136 6.91 -5.67 4.41
C PRO A 136 7.04 -4.85 3.12
N SER A 137 7.02 -5.54 1.99
CA SER A 137 6.85 -4.98 0.65
C SER A 137 5.63 -5.63 0.00
N LEU A 138 4.64 -4.81 -0.38
CA LEU A 138 3.48 -5.30 -1.11
C LEU A 138 3.84 -5.48 -2.57
N VAL A 139 3.42 -6.59 -3.15
CA VAL A 139 3.72 -6.84 -4.55
C VAL A 139 2.58 -7.60 -5.23
N SER A 140 2.36 -7.23 -6.50
CA SER A 140 1.25 -7.74 -7.32
C SER A 140 1.68 -8.32 -8.67
N GLU A 141 2.82 -7.90 -9.26
CA GLU A 141 3.14 -8.17 -10.69
C GLU A 141 4.67 -8.31 -10.99
N ASN A 142 5.48 -9.05 -10.21
CA ASN A 142 6.93 -9.16 -10.44
C ASN A 142 7.36 -10.61 -10.82
N PRO A 143 8.44 -10.86 -11.58
CA PRO A 143 8.91 -12.21 -11.91
C PRO A 143 9.33 -13.10 -10.72
N VAL A 144 9.71 -12.53 -9.56
CA VAL A 144 9.88 -13.32 -8.31
C VAL A 144 8.57 -14.03 -7.91
N TYR A 145 7.44 -13.62 -8.50
CA TYR A 145 6.09 -14.07 -8.18
C TYR A 145 5.63 -15.23 -9.04
N ASP A 146 6.32 -15.65 -10.11
CA ASP A 146 5.92 -16.87 -10.82
C ASP A 146 5.89 -18.06 -9.84
N ALA A 147 6.88 -18.13 -8.94
CA ALA A 147 6.94 -19.13 -7.87
C ALA A 147 5.87 -18.92 -6.77
N ALA A 148 5.44 -17.68 -6.51
CA ALA A 148 4.42 -17.37 -5.51
C ALA A 148 2.98 -17.52 -6.06
N GLN A 149 2.77 -17.20 -7.34
CA GLN A 149 1.53 -17.42 -8.09
C GLN A 149 1.27 -18.90 -8.29
N GLU A 150 2.31 -19.70 -8.48
CA GLU A 150 2.22 -21.17 -8.52
C GLU A 150 1.76 -21.73 -7.17
N MET A 151 2.18 -21.13 -6.05
CA MET A 151 1.75 -21.52 -4.69
C MET A 151 0.36 -20.99 -4.30
N ALA A 152 -0.02 -19.79 -4.75
CA ALA A 152 -1.20 -19.06 -4.25
C ALA A 152 -2.39 -19.02 -5.22
N GLY A 153 -2.22 -19.44 -6.48
CA GLY A 153 -3.26 -19.36 -7.52
C GLY A 153 -3.63 -17.91 -7.83
N HIS A 154 -2.97 -17.30 -8.81
CA HIS A 154 -3.26 -15.94 -9.31
C HIS A 154 -3.47 -14.90 -8.17
N GLY A 155 -2.44 -14.54 -7.39
CA GLY A 155 -2.65 -13.79 -6.15
C GLY A 155 -1.66 -12.69 -5.80
N TYR A 156 -2.20 -11.58 -5.28
CA TYR A 156 -1.46 -10.50 -4.60
C TYR A 156 -0.74 -11.07 -3.37
N GLY A 157 0.49 -10.61 -3.11
CA GLY A 157 1.31 -11.13 -2.01
C GLY A 157 2.06 -10.05 -1.24
N VAL A 158 2.64 -10.47 -0.12
CA VAL A 158 3.58 -9.66 0.67
C VAL A 158 4.91 -10.36 0.69
N TYR A 159 5.94 -9.66 0.21
CA TYR A 159 7.31 -10.04 0.42
C TYR A 159 7.78 -9.45 1.75
N LEU A 160 8.15 -10.30 2.68
CA LEU A 160 8.72 -9.92 3.96
C LEU A 160 10.23 -10.07 3.89
N ARG A 161 10.92 -8.95 4.00
CA ARG A 161 12.38 -8.90 4.05
C ARG A 161 12.83 -8.66 5.49
N CYS A 162 13.87 -9.36 5.92
CA CYS A 162 14.56 -9.06 7.18
C CYS A 162 15.66 -8.00 7.01
#